data_AF-A0AAV4HPH4-F1
#
_entry.id   AF-A0AAV4HPH4-F1
#
_cell.length_a   1.000
_cell.length_b   1.000
_cell.length_c   1.000
_cell.angle_alpha   90.00
_cell.angle_beta   90.00
_cell.angle_gamma   90.00
#
_symmetry.space_group_name_H-M   'P 1'
#
loop_
_entity.id
_entity.type
_entity.pdbx_description
1 polymer ?
#
loop_
_entity_poly.entity_id
_entity_poly.type
_entity_poly.pdbx_seq_one_letter_code
_entity_poly.pdbx_strand_id
1 'polypeptide(L)'
;MRRPTVSRTRDRCWISLTSAKKVVRKHVLKTVWAPQNVHESQPTGIRPPPRRDKESGLTRRERVVLAQLRCNEKSPILKQYLYSSGAADSEACLTCGASPDNLDHVLKECPTGAPYRDSLPENPRDALWTDPVRVVEFLRACDRIPVALIV
;
A
#
# COMPACT_ATOMS: atom_id res chain seq x y z
N MET A 1 38.61 -61.20 -17.87
CA MET A 1 37.33 -60.48 -17.74
C MET A 1 37.55 -59.24 -16.87
N ARG A 2 37.56 -58.03 -17.45
CA ARG A 2 37.72 -56.75 -16.72
C ARG A 2 36.38 -56.02 -16.73
N ARG A 3 35.88 -55.62 -15.55
CA ARG A 3 34.62 -54.89 -15.38
C ARG A 3 34.75 -53.46 -15.96
N PRO A 4 33.70 -52.89 -16.59
CA PRO A 4 33.72 -51.50 -17.02
C PRO A 4 33.63 -50.57 -15.81
N THR A 5 34.42 -49.50 -15.86
CA THR A 5 34.46 -48.40 -14.91
C THR A 5 33.22 -47.52 -15.05
N VAL A 6 32.44 -47.37 -13.96
CA VAL A 6 31.34 -46.42 -13.89
C VAL A 6 31.94 -45.01 -13.82
N SER A 7 31.83 -44.26 -14.92
CA SER A 7 32.19 -42.85 -14.96
C SER A 7 31.19 -42.05 -14.12
N ARG A 8 31.69 -41.49 -13.01
CA ARG A 8 30.97 -40.61 -12.10
C ARG A 8 30.69 -39.28 -12.82
N THR A 9 29.56 -39.18 -13.51
CA THR A 9 29.08 -37.91 -14.05
C THR A 9 28.75 -36.97 -12.91
N ARG A 10 29.49 -35.86 -12.81
CA ARG A 10 29.20 -34.75 -11.91
C ARG A 10 27.81 -34.20 -12.23
N ASP A 11 26.88 -34.32 -11.30
CA ASP A 11 25.56 -33.69 -11.35
C ASP A 11 25.72 -32.18 -11.52
N ARG A 12 25.46 -31.68 -12.74
CA ARG A 12 25.25 -30.26 -12.97
C ARG A 12 23.85 -29.96 -12.45
N CYS A 13 23.74 -29.54 -11.20
CA CYS A 13 22.50 -28.98 -10.69
C CYS A 13 22.26 -27.66 -11.43
N TRP A 14 21.47 -27.72 -12.49
CA TRP A 14 21.04 -26.58 -13.26
C TRP A 14 20.27 -25.64 -12.31
N ILE A 15 20.81 -24.45 -12.08
CA ILE A 15 20.08 -23.42 -11.35
C ILE A 15 18.84 -23.13 -12.20
N SER A 16 17.65 -23.37 -11.62
CA SER A 16 16.42 -23.10 -12.35
C SER A 16 16.34 -21.62 -12.72
N LEU A 17 15.80 -21.33 -13.90
CA LEU A 17 15.64 -19.95 -14.38
C LEU A 17 14.82 -19.10 -13.40
N THR A 18 13.86 -19.71 -12.69
CA THR A 18 13.09 -19.08 -11.61
C THR A 18 13.95 -18.70 -10.41
N SER A 19 14.89 -19.57 -10.01
CA SER A 19 15.84 -19.28 -8.92
C SER A 19 16.82 -18.18 -9.31
N ALA A 20 17.36 -18.23 -10.54
CA ALA A 20 18.23 -17.18 -11.07
C ALA A 20 17.52 -15.82 -11.12
N LYS A 21 16.28 -15.77 -11.66
CA LYS A 21 15.45 -14.55 -11.69
C LYS A 21 15.20 -13.99 -10.28
N LYS A 22 14.93 -14.85 -9.29
CA LYS A 22 14.72 -14.43 -7.90
C LYS A 22 15.97 -13.82 -7.28
N VAL A 23 17.14 -14.40 -7.56
CA VAL A 23 18.44 -13.88 -7.09
C VAL A 23 18.75 -12.53 -7.73
N VAL A 24 18.58 -12.41 -9.05
CA VAL A 24 18.77 -11.13 -9.78
C VAL A 24 17.81 -10.06 -9.24
N ARG A 25 16.52 -10.38 -9.08
CA ARG A 25 15.54 -9.44 -8.51
C ARG A 25 15.93 -8.99 -7.11
N LYS A 26 16.36 -9.92 -6.24
CA LYS A 26 16.83 -9.59 -4.88
C LYS A 26 18.08 -8.71 -4.90
N HIS A 27 19.00 -8.97 -5.82
CA HIS A 27 20.21 -8.18 -5.98
C HIS A 27 19.87 -6.76 -6.43
N VAL A 28 19.07 -6.60 -7.50
CA VAL A 28 18.62 -5.29 -8.01
C VAL A 28 17.87 -4.49 -6.94
N LEU A 29 16.96 -5.13 -6.19
CA LEU A 29 16.26 -4.49 -5.08
C LEU A 29 17.23 -3.97 -4.01
N LYS A 30 18.29 -4.73 -3.69
CA LYS A 30 19.26 -4.37 -2.67
C LYS A 30 20.26 -3.33 -3.12
N THR A 31 20.74 -3.39 -4.36
CA THR A 31 21.87 -2.57 -4.82
C THR A 31 21.44 -1.31 -5.55
N VAL A 32 20.31 -1.37 -6.27
CA VAL A 32 19.82 -0.25 -7.07
C VAL A 32 18.72 0.49 -6.33
N TRP A 33 17.73 -0.25 -5.80
CA TRP A 33 16.53 0.38 -5.24
C TRP A 33 16.66 0.78 -3.78
N ALA A 34 17.37 0.02 -2.94
CA ALA A 34 17.56 0.37 -1.53
C ALA A 34 18.26 1.73 -1.32
N PRO A 35 19.32 2.10 -2.08
CA PRO A 35 19.92 3.43 -1.96
C PRO A 35 19.09 4.55 -2.59
N GLN A 36 18.22 4.27 -3.57
CA GLN A 36 17.36 5.27 -4.23
C GLN A 36 16.04 5.54 -3.48
N ASN A 37 15.54 4.57 -2.70
CA ASN A 37 14.30 4.70 -1.92
C ASN A 37 14.54 5.00 -0.45
N VAL A 38 15.72 5.53 -0.11
CA VAL A 38 15.90 6.18 1.19
C VAL A 38 15.21 7.53 1.12
N HIS A 39 13.87 7.53 1.20
CA HIS A 39 13.28 8.59 2.00
C HIS A 39 13.97 8.45 3.34
N GLU A 40 14.75 9.46 3.73
CA GLU A 40 15.37 9.51 5.05
C GLU A 40 14.24 9.34 6.05
N SER A 41 14.07 8.11 6.51
CA SER A 41 13.13 7.78 7.55
C SER A 41 13.71 8.43 8.78
N GLN A 42 13.36 9.70 9.01
CA GLN A 42 13.66 10.33 10.26
C GLN A 42 13.13 9.37 11.32
N PRO A 43 13.98 8.90 12.25
CA PRO A 43 13.52 8.12 13.37
C PRO A 43 12.73 9.09 14.25
N THR A 44 11.49 9.36 13.87
CA THR A 44 10.48 9.82 14.81
C THR A 44 10.46 8.68 15.82
N GLY A 45 10.97 8.86 17.04
CA GLY A 45 11.01 7.82 18.09
C GLY A 45 9.64 7.22 18.46
N ILE A 46 8.60 7.60 17.72
CA ILE A 46 7.27 7.04 17.61
C ILE A 46 7.38 5.61 17.07
N ARG A 47 7.51 4.64 17.99
CA ARG A 47 7.20 3.25 17.68
C ARG A 47 5.76 3.18 17.16
N PRO A 48 5.49 2.41 16.09
CA PRO A 48 4.11 2.15 15.70
C PRO A 48 3.33 1.64 16.92
N PRO A 49 2.11 2.14 17.18
CA PRO A 49 1.37 1.79 18.37
C PRO A 49 1.27 0.26 18.50
N PRO A 50 1.49 -0.29 19.71
CA PRO A 50 1.55 -1.74 19.93
C PRO A 50 0.23 -2.46 19.62
N ARG A 51 -0.89 -1.73 19.51
CA ARG A 51 -2.22 -2.30 19.30
C ARG A 51 -2.52 -2.51 17.82
N ARG A 52 -2.16 -3.70 17.32
CA ARG A 52 -2.78 -4.29 16.12
C ARG A 52 -4.21 -4.79 16.38
N ASP A 53 -4.66 -4.80 17.64
CA ASP A 53 -5.97 -5.34 18.04
C ASP A 53 -7.13 -4.61 17.36
N LYS A 54 -7.05 -3.27 17.28
CA LYS A 54 -8.09 -2.42 16.67
C LYS A 54 -8.25 -2.65 15.17
N GLU A 55 -7.24 -3.21 14.51
CA GLU A 55 -7.23 -3.48 13.07
C GLU A 55 -7.19 -4.99 12.77
N SER A 56 -7.43 -5.83 13.79
CA SER A 56 -7.34 -7.29 13.66
C SER A 56 -8.35 -7.84 12.64
N GLY A 57 -9.52 -7.22 12.53
CA GLY A 57 -10.56 -7.55 11.54
C GLY A 57 -10.34 -6.96 10.14
N LEU A 58 -9.31 -6.13 9.95
CA LEU A 58 -9.05 -5.46 8.67
C LEU A 58 -8.15 -6.30 7.77
N THR A 59 -8.46 -6.30 6.47
CA THR A 59 -7.61 -6.94 5.47
C THR A 59 -6.23 -6.26 5.44
N ARG A 60 -5.23 -6.97 4.90
CA ARG A 60 -3.90 -6.38 4.71
C ARG A 60 -3.95 -5.10 3.85
N ARG A 61 -4.82 -5.07 2.83
CA ARG A 61 -4.93 -3.93 1.91
C ARG A 61 -5.47 -2.69 2.62
N GLU A 62 -6.51 -2.84 3.43
CA GLU A 62 -7.09 -1.75 4.20
C GLU A 62 -6.09 -1.18 5.21
N ARG A 63 -5.34 -2.06 5.88
CA ARG A 63 -4.27 -1.63 6.78
C ARG A 63 -3.17 -0.85 6.04
N VAL A 64 -2.85 -1.23 4.80
CA VAL A 64 -1.91 -0.48 3.95
C VAL A 64 -2.49 0.88 3.58
N VAL A 65 -3.75 0.95 3.16
CA VAL A 65 -4.42 2.22 2.84
C VAL A 65 -4.43 3.14 4.07
N LEU A 66 -4.85 2.64 5.24
CA LEU A 66 -4.82 3.41 6.49
C LEU A 66 -3.42 3.91 6.83
N ALA A 67 -2.39 3.05 6.72
CA ALA A 67 -1.01 3.45 6.94
C ALA A 67 -0.56 4.55 5.98
N GLN A 68 -0.94 4.46 4.69
CA GLN A 68 -0.64 5.48 3.69
C GLN A 68 -1.36 6.80 3.98
N LEU A 69 -2.63 6.77 4.39
CA LEU A 69 -3.39 7.97 4.76
C LEU A 69 -2.79 8.66 5.99
N ARG A 70 -2.36 7.87 6.99
CA ARG A 70 -1.65 8.37 8.18
C ARG A 70 -0.28 8.99 7.84
N CYS A 71 0.38 8.51 6.79
CA CYS A 71 1.69 9.00 6.36
C CYS A 71 1.57 10.10 5.31
N ASN A 72 1.11 11.28 5.71
CA ASN A 72 0.96 12.47 4.85
C ASN A 72 0.15 12.21 3.58
N GLU A 73 -0.96 11.46 3.70
CA GLU A 73 -1.94 11.33 2.60
C GLU A 73 -1.34 10.69 1.32
N LYS A 74 -0.27 9.89 1.44
CA LYS A 74 0.42 9.22 0.33
C LYS A 74 -0.29 7.94 -0.13
N SER A 75 -1.59 8.03 -0.37
CA SER A 75 -2.42 6.89 -0.76
C SER A 75 -2.89 6.99 -2.21
N PRO A 76 -2.82 5.91 -3.00
CA PRO A 76 -3.36 5.86 -4.37
C PRO A 76 -4.88 6.07 -4.46
N ILE A 77 -5.60 6.08 -3.34
CA ILE A 77 -7.04 6.40 -3.32
C ILE A 77 -7.33 7.90 -3.51
N LEU A 78 -6.30 8.74 -3.37
CA LEU A 78 -6.37 10.20 -3.50
C LEU A 78 -5.76 10.62 -4.85
N LYS A 79 -6.55 11.28 -5.71
CA LYS A 79 -6.03 11.73 -7.02
C LYS A 79 -4.99 12.82 -6.91
N GLN A 80 -5.01 13.65 -5.87
CA GLN A 80 -3.95 14.63 -5.62
C GLN A 80 -2.57 13.96 -5.49
N TYR A 81 -2.48 12.85 -4.74
CA TYR A 81 -1.24 12.10 -4.60
C TYR A 81 -0.79 11.51 -5.95
N LEU A 82 -1.71 10.89 -6.70
CA LEU A 82 -1.40 10.33 -8.01
C LEU A 82 -0.90 11.40 -9.00
N TYR A 83 -1.55 12.56 -9.04
CA TYR A 83 -1.14 13.69 -9.87
C TYR A 83 0.27 14.19 -9.49
N SER A 84 0.52 14.39 -8.19
CA SER A 84 1.84 14.83 -7.69
C SER A 84 2.97 13.84 -8.03
N SER A 85 2.65 12.54 -8.15
CA SER A 85 3.60 11.50 -8.54
C SER A 85 3.73 11.30 -10.06
N GLY A 86 2.98 12.05 -10.87
CA GLY A 86 2.93 11.91 -12.33
C GLY A 86 2.18 10.67 -12.83
N ALA A 87 1.38 10.02 -11.96
CA ALA A 87 0.63 8.81 -12.25
C ALA A 87 -0.83 9.07 -12.67
N ALA A 88 -1.28 10.33 -12.68
CA ALA A 88 -2.59 10.74 -13.16
C ALA A 88 -2.49 12.10 -13.86
N ASP A 89 -3.37 12.34 -14.85
CA ASP A 89 -3.38 13.58 -15.63
C ASP A 89 -4.07 14.75 -14.90
N SER A 90 -4.86 14.47 -13.87
CA SER A 90 -5.52 15.48 -13.04
C SER A 90 -5.65 15.05 -11.58
N GLU A 91 -5.75 16.04 -10.70
CA GLU A 91 -6.04 15.87 -9.27
C GLU A 91 -7.53 15.91 -8.93
N ALA A 92 -8.40 15.83 -9.95
CA ALA A 92 -9.85 15.85 -9.76
C ALA A 92 -10.37 14.52 -9.22
N CYS A 93 -11.34 14.60 -8.33
CA CYS A 93 -12.03 13.46 -7.75
C CYS A 93 -12.78 12.69 -8.84
N LEU A 94 -12.53 11.38 -8.94
CA LEU A 94 -13.23 10.54 -9.94
C LEU A 94 -14.73 10.40 -9.70
N THR A 95 -15.19 10.64 -8.47
CA THR A 95 -16.60 10.43 -8.12
C THR A 95 -17.44 11.70 -8.28
N CYS A 96 -16.92 12.85 -7.85
CA CYS A 96 -17.67 14.12 -7.87
C CYS A 96 -17.06 15.21 -8.77
N GLY A 97 -15.88 15.00 -9.32
CA GLY A 97 -15.19 15.97 -10.19
C GLY A 97 -14.54 17.15 -9.47
N ALA A 98 -14.72 17.30 -8.16
CA ALA A 98 -14.08 18.37 -7.39
C ALA A 98 -12.55 18.19 -7.33
N SER A 99 -11.82 19.30 -7.31
CA SER A 99 -10.36 19.34 -7.21
C SER A 99 -9.97 20.30 -6.08
N PRO A 100 -9.00 19.94 -5.22
CA PRO A 100 -8.21 18.70 -5.23
C PRO A 100 -8.90 17.51 -4.51
N ASP A 101 -8.71 16.29 -5.01
CA ASP A 101 -9.12 15.05 -4.33
C ASP A 101 -8.08 14.66 -3.27
N ASN A 102 -8.13 15.38 -2.15
CA ASN A 102 -7.28 15.19 -0.97
C ASN A 102 -8.05 14.50 0.17
N LEU A 103 -7.40 14.26 1.31
CA LEU A 103 -8.04 13.55 2.41
C LEU A 103 -9.21 14.33 3.03
N ASP A 104 -9.07 15.65 3.18
CA ASP A 104 -10.14 16.52 3.70
C ASP A 104 -11.36 16.44 2.79
N HIS A 105 -11.15 16.51 1.47
CA HIS A 105 -12.19 16.34 0.48
C HIS A 105 -12.93 15.01 0.70
N VAL A 106 -12.19 13.89 0.73
CA VAL A 106 -12.80 12.55 0.88
C VAL A 106 -13.61 12.43 2.17
N LEU A 107 -13.08 12.89 3.30
CA LEU A 107 -13.71 12.68 4.61
C LEU A 107 -14.83 13.69 4.90
N LYS A 108 -14.70 14.95 4.48
CA LYS A 108 -15.57 16.06 4.93
C LYS A 108 -16.44 16.67 3.84
N GLU A 109 -16.00 16.64 2.58
CA GLU A 109 -16.62 17.48 1.54
C GLU A 109 -17.26 16.66 0.42
N CYS A 110 -16.74 15.46 0.14
CA CYS A 110 -17.12 14.67 -1.02
C CYS A 110 -18.63 14.33 -0.98
N PRO A 111 -19.43 14.74 -1.98
CA PRO A 111 -20.86 14.46 -2.03
C PRO A 111 -21.17 12.95 -1.98
N THR A 112 -20.32 12.13 -2.62
CA THR A 112 -20.42 10.67 -2.61
C THR A 112 -20.36 10.08 -1.21
N GLY A 113 -19.61 10.72 -0.31
CA GLY A 113 -19.49 10.30 1.09
C GLY A 113 -20.52 10.91 2.03
N ALA A 114 -21.32 11.89 1.58
CA ALA A 114 -22.33 12.54 2.40
C ALA A 114 -23.29 11.57 3.13
N PRO A 115 -23.86 10.53 2.49
CA PRO A 115 -24.79 9.62 3.17
C PRO A 115 -24.13 8.76 4.26
N TYR A 116 -22.81 8.63 4.25
CA TYR A 116 -22.06 7.81 5.20
C TYR A 116 -21.27 8.64 6.22
N ARG A 117 -21.27 9.98 6.07
CA ARG A 117 -20.46 10.88 6.89
C ARG A 117 -20.89 10.88 8.36
N ASP A 118 -22.17 10.69 8.63
CA ASP A 118 -22.72 10.61 10.00
C ASP A 118 -22.14 9.44 10.80
N SER A 119 -21.58 8.44 10.12
CA SER A 119 -20.87 7.34 10.77
C SER A 119 -19.51 7.74 11.31
N LEU A 120 -18.91 8.83 10.82
CA LEU A 120 -17.59 9.32 11.23
C LEU A 120 -17.70 10.25 12.45
N PRO A 121 -16.68 10.27 13.33
CA PRO A 121 -16.62 11.24 14.41
C PRO A 121 -16.37 12.66 13.87
N GLU A 122 -16.64 13.67 14.71
CA GLU A 122 -16.51 15.10 14.38
C GLU A 122 -15.14 15.49 13.79
N ASN A 123 -14.07 14.79 14.20
CA ASN A 123 -12.73 14.90 13.62
C ASN A 123 -12.34 13.61 12.87
N PRO A 124 -12.66 13.48 11.57
CA PRO A 124 -12.36 12.29 10.77
C PRO A 124 -10.86 11.99 10.66
N ARG A 125 -10.00 13.01 10.72
CA ARG A 125 -8.53 12.83 10.69
C ARG A 125 -8.03 12.09 11.93
N ASP A 126 -8.56 12.41 13.10
CA ASP A 126 -8.19 11.74 14.35
C ASP A 126 -8.73 10.31 14.37
N ALA A 127 -9.89 10.09 13.74
CA ALA A 127 -10.50 8.78 13.55
C ALA A 127 -9.56 7.77 12.87
N LEU A 128 -8.66 8.24 11.98
CA LEU A 128 -7.64 7.39 11.37
C LEU A 128 -6.78 6.68 12.42
N TRP A 129 -6.58 7.25 13.61
CA TRP A 129 -5.79 6.67 14.69
C TRP A 129 -6.65 6.06 15.80
N THR A 130 -7.78 6.69 16.13
CA THR A 130 -8.62 6.31 17.27
C THR A 130 -9.58 5.16 16.95
N ASP A 131 -10.23 5.22 15.77
CA ASP A 131 -11.24 4.26 15.28
C ASP A 131 -11.02 3.93 13.77
N PRO A 132 -9.95 3.18 13.44
CA PRO A 132 -9.59 2.90 12.05
C PRO A 132 -10.60 2.03 11.30
N VAL A 133 -11.37 1.20 12.01
CA VAL A 133 -12.35 0.29 11.40
C VAL A 133 -13.47 1.09 10.77
N ARG A 134 -14.01 2.05 11.51
CA ARG A 134 -15.07 2.93 11.05
C ARG A 134 -14.67 3.79 9.84
N VAL A 135 -13.41 4.25 9.80
CA VAL A 135 -12.88 4.94 8.62
C VAL A 135 -12.83 4.01 7.42
N VAL A 136 -12.41 2.75 7.59
CA VAL A 136 -12.40 1.78 6.49
C VAL A 136 -13.81 1.46 6.01
N GLU A 137 -14.78 1.31 6.92
CA GLU A 137 -16.18 1.12 6.55
C GLU A 137 -16.72 2.28 5.72
N PHE A 138 -16.44 3.52 6.13
CA PHE A 138 -16.76 4.72 5.35
C PHE A 138 -16.11 4.68 3.95
N LEU A 139 -14.80 4.39 3.87
CA LEU A 139 -14.08 4.35 2.60
C LEU A 139 -14.55 3.21 1.68
N ARG A 140 -14.98 2.09 2.25
CA ARG A 140 -15.63 0.99 1.51
C ARG A 140 -17.00 1.43 0.98
N ALA A 141 -17.81 2.08 1.80
CA ALA A 141 -19.14 2.56 1.40
C ALA A 141 -19.07 3.64 0.29
N CYS A 142 -17.97 4.39 0.24
CA CYS A 142 -17.68 5.36 -0.81
C CYS A 142 -17.02 4.75 -2.06
N ASP A 143 -16.85 3.42 -2.13
CA ASP A 143 -16.13 2.70 -3.19
C ASP A 143 -14.70 3.22 -3.47
N ARG A 144 -14.04 3.79 -2.45
CA ARG A 144 -12.68 4.34 -2.57
C ARG A 144 -11.60 3.29 -2.36
N ILE A 145 -11.90 2.20 -1.67
CA ILE A 145 -10.95 1.09 -1.49
C ILE A 145 -11.16 0.10 -2.64
N PRO A 146 -10.23 -0.02 -3.60
CA PRO A 146 -10.38 -0.93 -4.73
C PRO A 146 -10.49 -2.39 -4.25
N VAL A 147 -11.59 -3.05 -4.61
CA VAL A 147 -11.95 -4.41 -4.17
C VAL A 147 -11.11 -5.49 -4.86
N ALA A 148 -10.42 -5.19 -5.97
CA ALA A 148 -9.67 -6.18 -6.75
C ALA A 148 -8.20 -5.80 -7.04
N LEU A 149 -7.36 -6.83 -7.15
CA LEU A 149 -5.92 -6.84 -7.38
C LEU A 149 -5.52 -6.04 -8.63
N ILE A 150 -4.56 -5.13 -8.50
CA ILE A 150 -3.67 -4.82 -9.62
C ILE A 150 -2.41 -5.65 -9.36
N VAL A 151 -2.24 -6.65 -10.22
CA VAL A 151 -1.13 -7.61 -10.31
C VAL A 151 0.18 -6.88 -10.60
#